data_AF-A0A2V7UDR6-F1
#
_entry.id   AF-A0A2V7UDR6-F1
#
_cell.length_a   1.000
_cell.length_b   1.000
_cell.length_c   1.000
_cell.angle_alpha   90.00
_cell.angle_beta   90.00
_cell.angle_gamma   90.00
#
_symmetry.space_group_name_H-M   'P 1'
#
loop_
_entity.id
_entity.type
_entity.pdbx_description
1 polymer ?
#
loop_
_entity_poly.entity_id
_entity_poly.type
_entity_poly.pdbx_seq_one_letter_code
_entity_poly.pdbx_strand_id
1 'polypeptide(L)'
;MTRPIRIEPRFESWQAAARALLRDEVPPEAVDWLERLAGGPVEPPAAPVADASGHRVPRRFVDMARQVAGHPAPGRWALLYRVLWRIVHEDHELLQREADADVSGLLQMEKAVRSAAPFVPPAASIPDLQQAAKACTGCDLYRHATQTVFGRGPQASRLALVGEQPGDQEDRQGLPFVGPAGQVLDRALGEVGLRREELYLTNVVKHFKFVATGKRRLHQTPQEPEMLACRPWLEAELQAVHPEVLVCLGATAARAVFGPAFRLMKQRGLFLPTRWTARTMATLHPSAVLRAPDAEGQERLYGLLKQDLATAVDALRIDLA
;
A
#
# COMPACT_ATOMS: atom_id res chain seq x y z
N MET A 1 -13.66 1.52 39.29
CA MET A 1 -14.06 2.61 38.37
C MET A 1 -12.85 2.96 37.54
N THR A 2 -12.98 3.04 36.22
CA THR A 2 -11.86 3.41 35.33
C THR A 2 -11.56 4.91 35.42
N ARG A 3 -10.28 5.26 35.33
CA ARG A 3 -9.80 6.64 35.25
C ARG A 3 -9.76 7.08 33.78
N PRO A 4 -10.51 8.11 33.37
CA PRO A 4 -10.47 8.61 32.01
C PRO A 4 -9.16 9.37 31.75
N ILE A 5 -8.46 9.00 30.69
CA ILE A 5 -7.23 9.64 30.21
C ILE A 5 -7.50 10.22 28.83
N ARG A 6 -7.51 11.55 28.74
CA ARG A 6 -7.78 12.28 27.51
C ARG A 6 -6.48 12.62 26.80
N ILE A 7 -6.38 12.25 25.52
CA ILE A 7 -5.20 12.54 24.68
C ILE A 7 -5.62 13.13 23.34
N GLU A 8 -4.74 13.93 22.74
CA GLU A 8 -4.79 14.14 21.29
C GLU A 8 -4.43 12.80 20.61
N PRO A 9 -5.00 12.48 19.44
CA PRO A 9 -4.77 11.20 18.76
C PRO A 9 -3.40 11.17 18.07
N ARG A 10 -2.33 11.38 18.85
CA ARG A 10 -0.92 11.39 18.43
C ARG A 10 -0.09 10.53 19.37
N PHE A 11 0.97 9.93 18.83
CA PHE A 11 1.85 9.07 19.61
C PHE A 11 2.47 9.79 20.82
N GLU A 12 2.90 11.04 20.66
CA GLU A 12 3.56 11.82 21.70
C GLU A 12 2.64 12.07 22.91
N SER A 13 1.36 12.36 22.67
CA SER A 13 0.37 12.56 23.72
C SER A 13 0.09 11.26 24.48
N TRP A 14 -0.04 10.15 23.76
CA TRP A 14 -0.18 8.83 24.37
C TRP A 14 1.08 8.43 25.17
N GLN A 15 2.28 8.66 24.63
CA GLN A 15 3.55 8.30 25.28
C GLN A 15 3.74 9.04 26.61
N ALA A 16 3.43 10.33 26.65
CA ALA A 16 3.51 11.13 27.87
C ALA A 16 2.55 10.59 28.95
N ALA A 17 1.30 10.31 28.57
CA ALA A 17 0.31 9.75 29.49
C ALA A 17 0.68 8.34 29.97
N ALA A 18 1.11 7.46 29.06
CA ALA A 18 1.51 6.09 29.37
C ALA A 18 2.70 6.05 30.34
N ARG A 19 3.69 6.95 30.18
CA ARG A 19 4.81 7.08 31.12
C ARG A 19 4.38 7.51 32.52
N ALA A 20 3.43 8.44 32.62
CA ALA A 20 2.88 8.86 33.91
C ALA A 20 2.12 7.69 34.58
N LEU A 21 1.28 6.99 33.82
CA LEU A 21 0.52 5.84 34.34
C LEU A 21 1.42 4.68 34.80
N LEU A 22 2.49 4.38 34.07
CA LEU A 22 3.48 3.38 34.50
C LEU A 22 4.19 3.81 35.79
N ARG A 23 4.59 5.09 35.90
CA ARG A 23 5.25 5.61 37.10
C ARG A 23 4.33 5.56 38.32
N ASP A 24 3.05 5.79 38.11
CA ASP A 24 2.02 5.77 39.15
C ASP A 24 1.49 4.33 39.39
N GLU A 25 2.07 3.31 38.76
CA GLU A 25 1.68 1.88 38.90
C GLU A 25 0.17 1.64 38.62
N VAL A 26 -0.38 2.34 37.61
CA VAL A 26 -1.81 2.23 37.25
C VAL A 26 -2.03 1.11 36.24
N PRO A 27 -2.73 0.01 36.60
CA PRO A 27 -2.88 -1.12 35.70
C PRO A 27 -3.84 -0.83 34.53
N PRO A 28 -3.73 -1.52 33.38
CA PRO A 28 -4.49 -1.21 32.18
C PRO A 28 -6.02 -1.21 32.35
N GLU A 29 -6.56 -2.11 33.16
CA GLU A 29 -7.99 -2.21 33.46
C GLU A 29 -8.53 -1.04 34.28
N ALA A 30 -7.66 -0.23 34.88
CA ALA A 30 -8.01 0.99 35.59
C ALA A 30 -8.03 2.22 34.68
N VAL A 31 -7.74 2.09 33.38
CA VAL A 31 -7.57 3.21 32.45
C VAL A 31 -8.63 3.15 31.35
N ASP A 32 -9.28 4.28 31.09
CA ASP A 32 -10.16 4.49 29.94
C ASP A 32 -9.58 5.56 29.02
N TRP A 33 -9.24 5.20 27.78
CA TRP A 33 -8.55 6.09 26.83
C TRP A 33 -9.57 6.83 25.97
N LEU A 34 -9.52 8.18 26.02
CA LEU A 34 -10.45 9.04 25.30
C LEU A 34 -9.70 10.00 24.37
N GLU A 35 -10.11 10.04 23.10
CA GLU A 35 -9.55 10.99 22.13
C GLU A 35 -10.23 12.36 22.24
N ARG A 36 -9.43 13.42 22.23
CA ARG A 36 -9.91 14.79 22.10
C ARG A 36 -9.59 15.32 20.71
N LEU A 37 -10.63 15.65 19.93
CA LEU A 37 -10.48 16.36 18.66
C LEU A 37 -9.93 17.78 18.94
N ALA A 38 -8.94 18.22 18.17
CA ALA A 38 -8.27 19.51 18.36
C ALA A 38 -9.28 20.67 18.28
N GLY A 39 -9.28 21.58 19.26
CA GLY A 39 -10.17 22.76 19.29
C GLY A 39 -10.48 23.37 20.66
N GLY A 40 -10.15 22.70 21.77
CA GLY A 40 -10.23 23.29 23.13
C GLY A 40 -8.87 23.81 23.62
N PRO A 41 -8.82 24.70 24.63
CA PRO A 41 -7.57 25.22 25.17
C PRO A 41 -6.59 24.07 25.45
N VAL A 42 -5.35 24.25 24.99
CA VAL A 42 -4.25 23.32 25.22
C VAL A 42 -3.78 23.62 26.64
N GLU A 43 -4.11 22.73 27.57
CA GLU A 43 -3.37 22.68 28.82
C GLU A 43 -1.94 22.26 28.45
N PRO A 44 -0.92 23.10 28.71
CA PRO A 44 0.43 22.80 28.29
C PRO A 44 0.82 21.43 28.87
N PRO A 45 1.58 20.60 28.13
CA PRO A 45 2.12 19.39 28.72
C PRO A 45 2.85 19.78 30.00
N ALA A 46 2.51 19.13 31.11
CA ALA A 46 3.28 19.27 32.33
C ALA A 46 4.77 19.11 31.98
N ALA A 47 5.60 20.01 32.50
CA ALA A 47 7.03 20.06 32.24
C ALA A 47 7.64 18.65 32.22
N PRO A 48 8.64 18.36 31.35
CA PRO A 48 9.23 17.04 31.27
C PRO A 48 9.76 16.64 32.65
N VAL A 49 9.00 15.80 33.35
CA VAL A 49 9.43 15.27 34.63
C VAL A 49 10.48 14.23 34.30
N ALA A 50 11.72 14.51 34.72
CA ALA A 50 12.88 13.64 34.55
C ALA A 50 12.49 12.16 34.76
N ASP A 51 12.96 11.31 33.85
CA ASP A 51 12.63 9.90 33.81
C ASP A 51 13.21 9.18 35.05
N ALA A 52 12.35 8.97 36.05
CA ALA A 52 12.66 8.18 37.23
C ALA A 52 12.14 6.73 37.12
N SER A 53 11.63 6.31 35.95
CA SER A 53 10.88 5.05 35.86
C SER A 53 11.77 3.81 35.79
N GLY A 54 13.04 3.91 35.40
CA GLY A 54 14.00 2.78 35.41
C GLY A 54 13.67 1.60 34.48
N HIS A 55 12.47 1.55 33.92
CA HIS A 55 11.99 0.47 33.05
C HIS A 55 12.65 0.52 31.67
N ARG A 56 13.29 -0.58 31.26
CA ARG A 56 13.74 -0.76 29.87
C ARG A 56 12.57 -1.20 29.02
N VAL A 57 12.27 -0.44 27.99
CA VAL A 57 11.28 -0.79 26.96
C VAL A 57 12.03 -1.11 25.66
N PRO A 58 11.77 -2.24 24.99
CA PRO A 58 12.41 -2.58 23.73
C PRO A 58 12.16 -1.52 22.66
N ARG A 59 13.21 -1.14 21.90
CA ARG A 59 13.09 -0.21 20.77
C ARG A 59 12.04 -0.66 19.76
N ARG A 60 11.95 -1.97 19.50
CA ARG A 60 10.93 -2.58 18.63
C ARG A 60 9.50 -2.22 19.05
N PHE A 61 9.21 -2.19 20.36
CA PHE A 61 7.89 -1.79 20.84
C PHE A 61 7.61 -0.33 20.51
N VAL A 62 8.58 0.57 20.76
CA VAL A 62 8.43 2.01 20.51
C VAL A 62 8.18 2.28 19.03
N ASP A 63 8.92 1.63 18.14
CA ASP A 63 8.77 1.78 16.69
C ASP A 63 7.37 1.30 16.23
N MET A 64 6.90 0.17 16.75
CA MET A 64 5.56 -0.36 16.47
C MET A 64 4.45 0.54 17.04
N ALA A 65 4.64 1.08 18.24
CA ALA A 65 3.68 1.98 18.88
C ALA A 65 3.51 3.28 18.08
N ARG A 66 4.59 3.82 17.50
CA ARG A 66 4.54 4.97 16.59
C ARG A 66 3.71 4.68 15.34
N GLN A 67 3.82 3.48 14.77
CA GLN A 67 3.03 3.07 13.61
C GLN A 67 1.56 2.88 14.00
N VAL A 68 1.29 2.07 15.04
CA VAL A 68 -0.07 1.74 15.49
C VAL A 68 -0.84 2.98 15.97
N ALA A 69 -0.17 4.02 16.47
CA ALA A 69 -0.79 5.29 16.81
C ALA A 69 -1.65 5.88 15.68
N GLY A 70 -1.27 5.65 14.41
CA GLY A 70 -2.01 6.07 13.22
C GLY A 70 -3.18 5.15 12.81
N HIS A 71 -3.45 4.06 13.53
CA HIS A 71 -4.54 3.14 13.21
C HIS A 71 -5.91 3.76 13.54
N PRO A 72 -6.98 3.52 12.77
CA PRO A 72 -8.30 4.08 13.09
C PRO A 72 -9.04 3.36 14.23
N ALA A 73 -8.55 2.20 14.68
CA ALA A 73 -9.26 1.42 15.72
C ALA A 73 -9.33 2.19 17.05
N PRO A 74 -10.52 2.30 17.68
CA PRO A 74 -10.69 3.01 18.94
C PRO A 74 -9.91 2.36 20.09
N GLY A 75 -9.75 1.03 20.08
CA GLY A 75 -9.04 0.29 21.13
C GLY A 75 -7.51 0.33 21.07
N ARG A 76 -6.90 1.01 20.09
CA ARG A 76 -5.45 0.97 19.85
C ARG A 76 -4.63 1.50 21.03
N TRP A 77 -5.08 2.57 21.69
CA TRP A 77 -4.37 3.18 22.82
C TRP A 77 -4.38 2.28 24.05
N ALA A 78 -5.52 1.63 24.31
CA ALA A 78 -5.68 0.65 25.38
C ALA A 78 -4.82 -0.60 25.13
N LEU A 79 -4.79 -1.09 23.90
CA LEU A 79 -3.93 -2.22 23.51
C LEU A 79 -2.45 -1.86 23.67
N LEU A 80 -2.02 -0.70 23.17
CA LEU A 80 -0.65 -0.22 23.31
C LEU A 80 -0.23 -0.13 24.78
N TYR A 81 -1.10 0.42 25.63
CA TYR A 81 -0.81 0.53 27.06
C TYR A 81 -0.74 -0.83 27.75
N ARG A 82 -1.66 -1.75 27.42
CA ARG A 82 -1.64 -3.11 27.97
C ARG A 82 -0.39 -3.88 27.57
N VAL A 83 0.04 -3.81 26.31
CA VAL A 83 1.30 -4.45 25.88
C VAL A 83 2.51 -3.82 26.57
N LEU A 84 2.55 -2.48 26.69
CA LEU A 84 3.61 -1.78 27.41
C LEU A 84 3.68 -2.21 28.88
N TRP A 85 2.54 -2.28 29.57
CA TRP A 85 2.45 -2.72 30.95
C TRP A 85 3.02 -4.14 31.11
N ARG A 86 2.62 -5.07 30.23
CA ARG A 86 3.07 -6.47 30.27
C ARG A 86 4.56 -6.61 29.94
N ILE A 87 5.10 -5.81 29.03
CA ILE A 87 6.55 -5.78 28.77
C ILE A 87 7.32 -5.39 30.03
N VAL A 88 6.80 -4.43 30.78
CA VAL A 88 7.45 -3.89 31.97
C VAL A 88 7.31 -4.83 33.18
N HIS A 89 6.13 -5.41 33.40
CA HIS A 89 5.81 -6.16 34.62
C HIS A 89 5.84 -7.68 34.48
N GLU A 90 5.74 -8.22 33.26
CA GLU A 90 5.64 -9.67 33.03
C GLU A 90 6.85 -10.22 32.26
N ASP A 91 7.05 -9.78 31.01
CA ASP A 91 8.00 -10.40 30.08
C ASP A 91 8.56 -9.35 29.10
N HIS A 92 9.82 -8.97 29.28
CA HIS A 92 10.50 -8.02 28.39
C HIS A 92 10.62 -8.53 26.94
N GLU A 93 10.54 -9.85 26.74
CA GLU A 93 10.59 -10.51 25.43
C GLU A 93 9.19 -10.86 24.89
N LEU A 94 8.11 -10.33 25.48
CA LEU A 94 6.72 -10.58 25.08
C LEU A 94 6.50 -10.46 23.56
N LEU A 95 7.15 -9.49 22.90
CA LEU A 95 7.03 -9.27 21.45
C LEU A 95 7.57 -10.41 20.57
N GLN A 96 8.26 -11.40 21.14
CA GLN A 96 8.67 -12.62 20.43
C GLN A 96 7.53 -13.66 20.33
N ARG A 97 6.47 -13.51 21.13
CA ARG A 97 5.39 -14.49 21.27
C ARG A 97 4.21 -14.10 20.38
N GLU A 98 4.35 -14.28 19.07
CA GLU A 98 3.32 -13.85 18.09
C GLU A 98 1.93 -14.52 18.28
N ALA A 99 1.88 -15.67 18.98
CA ALA A 99 0.63 -16.34 19.34
C ALA A 99 -0.11 -15.68 20.53
N ASP A 100 0.53 -14.78 21.27
CA ASP A 100 -0.14 -14.00 22.32
C ASP A 100 -1.20 -13.07 21.69
N ALA A 101 -2.38 -13.00 22.30
CA ALA A 101 -3.52 -12.27 21.74
C ALA A 101 -3.26 -10.76 21.59
N ASP A 102 -2.56 -10.14 22.55
CA ASP A 102 -2.25 -8.72 22.50
C ASP A 102 -1.17 -8.43 21.48
N VAL A 103 -0.13 -9.28 21.42
CA VAL A 103 0.95 -9.17 20.42
C VAL A 103 0.39 -9.35 19.02
N SER A 104 -0.46 -10.36 18.81
CA SER A 104 -1.14 -10.61 17.53
C SER A 104 -2.02 -9.44 17.11
N GLY A 105 -2.83 -8.90 18.04
CA GLY A 105 -3.64 -7.71 17.78
C GLY A 105 -2.79 -6.49 17.41
N LEU A 106 -1.66 -6.31 18.08
CA LEU A 106 -0.76 -5.18 17.83
C LEU A 106 -0.07 -5.30 16.48
N LEU A 107 0.38 -6.49 16.11
CA LEU A 107 0.95 -6.79 14.79
C LEU A 107 -0.07 -6.60 13.66
N GLN A 108 -1.34 -6.97 13.89
CA GLN A 108 -2.41 -6.72 12.91
C GLN A 108 -2.65 -5.24 12.69
N MET A 109 -2.71 -4.44 13.76
CA MET A 109 -2.85 -2.99 13.65
C MET A 109 -1.62 -2.38 12.98
N GLU A 110 -0.40 -2.77 13.37
CA GLU A 110 0.83 -2.26 12.77
C GLU A 110 0.83 -2.50 11.26
N LYS A 111 0.53 -3.75 10.84
CA LYS A 111 0.43 -4.12 9.43
C LYS A 111 -0.61 -3.29 8.67
N ALA A 112 -1.68 -2.87 9.33
CA ALA A 112 -2.72 -2.04 8.73
C ALA A 112 -2.35 -0.54 8.64
N VAL A 113 -1.37 -0.04 9.41
CA VAL A 113 -0.88 1.36 9.33
C VAL A 113 0.42 1.50 8.54
N ARG A 114 1.17 0.40 8.35
CA ARG A 114 2.38 0.42 7.53
C ARG A 114 2.10 1.06 6.16
N SER A 115 2.95 2.01 5.80
CA SER A 115 2.76 2.86 4.64
C SER A 115 4.09 3.22 4.00
N ALA A 116 4.09 3.33 2.68
CA ALA A 116 5.20 3.83 1.90
C ALA A 116 5.37 5.35 2.01
N ALA A 117 4.39 6.08 2.55
CA ALA A 117 4.39 7.55 2.56
C ALA A 117 5.69 8.18 3.11
N PRO A 118 6.31 7.69 4.21
CA PRO A 118 7.58 8.24 4.70
C PRO A 118 8.76 8.08 3.74
N PHE A 119 8.66 7.17 2.77
CA PHE A 119 9.70 6.90 1.77
C PHE A 119 9.50 7.70 0.48
N VAL A 120 8.34 8.33 0.29
CA VAL A 120 8.01 9.08 -0.92
C VAL A 120 8.55 10.52 -0.78
N PRO A 121 9.56 10.93 -1.56
CA PRO A 121 10.03 12.30 -1.55
C PRO A 121 8.95 13.27 -2.10
N PRO A 122 8.77 14.46 -1.50
CA PRO A 122 7.79 15.42 -1.96
C PRO A 122 8.19 16.04 -3.31
N ALA A 123 7.20 16.29 -4.19
CA ALA A 123 7.39 16.97 -5.48
C ALA A 123 8.53 16.42 -6.36
N ALA A 124 8.71 15.10 -6.34
CA ALA A 124 9.81 14.39 -6.98
C ALA A 124 9.52 14.01 -8.44
N SER A 125 10.56 14.02 -9.28
CA SER A 125 10.48 13.48 -10.64
C SER A 125 10.36 11.95 -10.64
N ILE A 126 10.01 11.34 -11.78
CA ILE A 126 9.96 9.87 -11.87
C ILE A 126 11.32 9.20 -11.50
N PRO A 127 12.48 9.70 -11.97
CA PRO A 127 13.78 9.19 -11.53
C PRO A 127 14.01 9.28 -10.01
N ASP A 128 13.62 10.38 -9.38
CA ASP A 128 13.77 10.57 -7.93
C ASP A 128 12.90 9.58 -7.14
N LEU A 129 11.64 9.42 -7.56
CA LEU A 129 10.72 8.46 -6.98
C LEU A 129 11.24 7.02 -7.14
N GLN A 130 11.73 6.67 -8.34
CA GLN A 130 12.30 5.36 -8.61
C GLN A 130 13.52 5.06 -7.73
N GLN A 131 14.39 6.05 -7.52
CA GLN A 131 15.57 5.91 -6.68
C GLN A 131 15.18 5.73 -5.20
N ALA A 132 14.23 6.53 -4.69
CA ALA A 132 13.75 6.44 -3.32
C ALA A 132 13.02 5.12 -3.04
N ALA A 133 12.25 4.60 -4.00
CA ALA A 133 11.48 3.37 -3.85
C ALA A 133 12.35 2.14 -3.53
N LYS A 134 13.63 2.14 -3.94
CA LYS A 134 14.60 1.07 -3.63
C LYS A 134 14.82 0.86 -2.13
N ALA A 135 14.57 1.89 -1.31
CA ALA A 135 14.71 1.83 0.14
C ALA A 135 13.36 1.61 0.87
N CYS A 136 12.26 1.41 0.13
CA CYS A 136 10.92 1.34 0.71
C CYS A 136 10.72 0.08 1.54
N THR A 137 10.53 0.24 2.86
CA THR A 137 10.10 -0.83 3.77
C THR A 137 8.66 -0.63 4.28
N GLY A 138 7.83 0.07 3.49
CA GLY A 138 6.46 0.44 3.85
C GLY A 138 5.46 -0.72 3.97
N CYS A 139 5.83 -1.96 3.64
CA CYS A 139 5.04 -3.19 3.89
C CYS A 139 5.99 -4.39 4.02
N ASP A 140 5.53 -5.62 4.27
CA ASP A 140 6.45 -6.78 4.40
C ASP A 140 6.96 -7.36 3.08
N LEU A 141 6.42 -6.93 1.94
CA LEU A 141 6.76 -7.54 0.65
C LEU A 141 8.22 -7.33 0.24
N TYR A 142 8.89 -6.27 0.70
CA TYR A 142 10.32 -6.04 0.42
C TYR A 142 11.21 -7.14 1.01
N ARG A 143 10.77 -7.85 2.07
CA ARG A 143 11.57 -8.87 2.76
C ARG A 143 11.81 -10.11 1.89
N HIS A 144 10.93 -10.36 0.91
CA HIS A 144 10.93 -11.58 0.11
C HIS A 144 11.17 -11.33 -1.38
N ALA A 145 10.79 -10.16 -1.88
CA ALA A 145 11.10 -9.74 -3.24
C ALA A 145 12.62 -9.60 -3.44
N THR A 146 13.09 -9.76 -4.68
CA THR A 146 14.50 -9.53 -5.02
C THR A 146 14.81 -8.03 -5.00
N GLN A 147 13.89 -7.23 -5.54
CA GLN A 147 14.02 -5.77 -5.62
C GLN A 147 12.66 -5.13 -5.86
N THR A 148 12.62 -3.81 -5.70
CA THR A 148 11.50 -2.99 -6.14
C THR A 148 11.42 -2.99 -7.67
N VAL A 149 10.22 -3.19 -8.22
CA VAL A 149 9.91 -2.97 -9.63
C VAL A 149 9.02 -1.73 -9.71
N PHE A 150 9.66 -0.60 -10.02
CA PHE A 150 8.99 0.68 -10.18
C PHE A 150 8.33 0.83 -11.56
N GLY A 151 7.53 1.87 -11.76
CA GLY A 151 7.01 2.20 -13.08
C GLY A 151 8.10 2.61 -14.07
N ARG A 152 7.82 2.46 -15.36
CA ARG A 152 8.73 2.82 -16.45
C ARG A 152 7.97 3.49 -17.58
N GLY A 153 8.54 4.57 -18.09
CA GLY A 153 8.00 5.35 -19.21
C GLY A 153 8.44 6.80 -19.13
N PRO A 154 8.15 7.61 -20.17
CA PRO A 154 8.33 9.06 -20.12
C PRO A 154 7.52 9.68 -18.97
N GLN A 155 8.06 10.71 -18.32
CA GLN A 155 7.30 11.45 -17.31
C GLN A 155 6.06 12.12 -17.93
N ALA A 156 6.15 12.66 -19.14
CA ALA A 156 5.01 13.30 -19.83
C ALA A 156 4.16 12.31 -20.65
N SER A 157 4.00 11.06 -20.19
CA SER A 157 3.20 10.05 -20.90
C SER A 157 1.72 10.38 -20.83
N ARG A 158 1.07 10.53 -21.99
CA ARG A 158 -0.37 10.81 -22.10
C ARG A 158 -1.23 9.62 -21.68
N LEU A 159 -0.69 8.40 -21.78
CA LEU A 159 -1.35 7.15 -21.39
C LEU A 159 -0.52 6.40 -20.35
N ALA A 160 -1.17 6.06 -19.23
CA ALA A 160 -0.60 5.19 -18.21
C ALA A 160 -1.39 3.88 -18.10
N LEU A 161 -0.69 2.74 -18.00
CA LEU A 161 -1.28 1.44 -17.66
C LEU A 161 -0.81 0.99 -16.28
N VAL A 162 -1.74 0.52 -15.46
CA VAL A 162 -1.49 0.06 -14.08
C VAL A 162 -1.90 -1.40 -13.94
N GLY A 163 -0.94 -2.28 -13.63
CA GLY A 163 -1.19 -3.68 -13.27
C GLY A 163 -1.32 -3.92 -11.76
N GLU A 164 -1.36 -5.19 -11.38
CA GLU A 164 -1.50 -5.62 -9.99
C GLU A 164 -0.19 -5.49 -9.21
N GLN A 165 0.82 -6.27 -9.60
CA GLN A 165 2.12 -6.36 -8.95
C GLN A 165 3.15 -6.94 -9.94
N PRO A 166 4.46 -6.91 -9.62
CA PRO A 166 5.47 -7.55 -10.44
C PRO A 166 5.34 -9.08 -10.36
N GLY A 167 5.66 -9.77 -11.45
CA GLY A 167 5.78 -11.23 -11.48
C GLY A 167 7.22 -11.70 -11.23
N ASP A 168 7.43 -13.00 -11.44
CA ASP A 168 8.71 -13.66 -11.19
C ASP A 168 9.86 -13.13 -12.08
N GLN A 169 9.57 -12.79 -13.33
CA GLN A 169 10.58 -12.26 -14.25
C GLN A 169 10.83 -10.77 -13.99
N GLU A 170 9.75 -10.01 -13.77
CA GLU A 170 9.79 -8.59 -13.43
C GLU A 170 10.65 -8.36 -12.19
N ASP A 171 10.42 -9.13 -11.12
CA ASP A 171 11.17 -9.03 -9.87
C ASP A 171 12.67 -9.32 -10.05
N ARG A 172 13.07 -10.23 -10.94
CA ARG A 172 14.49 -10.48 -11.22
C ARG A 172 15.12 -9.39 -12.09
N GLN A 173 14.35 -8.83 -13.01
CA GLN A 173 14.86 -7.87 -14.00
C GLN A 173 14.72 -6.41 -13.55
N GLY A 174 13.90 -6.11 -12.54
CA GLY A 174 13.63 -4.75 -12.10
C GLY A 174 12.72 -3.96 -13.06
N LEU A 175 12.04 -4.63 -13.99
CA LEU A 175 11.23 -4.02 -15.06
C LEU A 175 9.79 -4.53 -15.03
N PRO A 176 8.77 -3.65 -15.13
CA PRO A 176 7.38 -4.09 -15.12
C PRO A 176 7.03 -4.79 -16.43
N PHE A 177 6.10 -5.75 -16.43
CA PHE A 177 5.56 -6.43 -17.62
C PHE A 177 6.62 -6.98 -18.60
N VAL A 178 7.61 -7.75 -18.15
CA VAL A 178 8.62 -8.38 -19.02
C VAL A 178 8.41 -9.91 -19.18
N GLY A 179 7.57 -10.51 -18.34
CA GLY A 179 7.22 -11.91 -18.42
C GLY A 179 6.15 -12.24 -19.48
N PRO A 180 5.57 -13.46 -19.43
CA PRO A 180 4.60 -13.92 -20.42
C PRO A 180 3.37 -13.00 -20.56
N ALA A 181 2.87 -12.45 -19.45
CA ALA A 181 1.77 -11.48 -19.49
C ALA A 181 2.19 -10.17 -20.17
N GLY A 182 3.44 -9.76 -20.01
CA GLY A 182 4.03 -8.62 -20.72
C GLY A 182 4.08 -8.86 -22.23
N GLN A 183 4.42 -10.06 -22.69
CA GLN A 183 4.45 -10.40 -24.12
C GLN A 183 3.05 -10.33 -24.75
N VAL A 184 2.02 -10.78 -24.03
CA VAL A 184 0.62 -10.62 -24.48
C VAL A 184 0.23 -9.14 -24.57
N LEU A 185 0.66 -8.33 -23.58
CA LEU A 185 0.43 -6.89 -23.60
C LEU A 185 1.15 -6.22 -24.78
N ASP A 186 2.42 -6.53 -25.01
CA ASP A 186 3.23 -5.97 -26.10
C ASP A 186 2.60 -6.27 -27.46
N ARG A 187 2.11 -7.51 -27.66
CA ARG A 187 1.39 -7.88 -28.88
C ARG A 187 0.11 -7.05 -29.06
N ALA A 188 -0.69 -6.92 -28.00
CA ALA A 188 -1.95 -6.16 -28.06
C ALA A 188 -1.69 -4.67 -28.31
N LEU A 189 -0.65 -4.08 -27.68
CA LEU A 189 -0.22 -2.70 -27.90
C LEU A 189 0.23 -2.46 -29.35
N GLY A 190 1.06 -3.36 -29.89
CA GLY A 190 1.49 -3.28 -31.28
C GLY A 190 0.33 -3.35 -32.28
N GLU A 191 -0.66 -4.22 -32.04
CA GLU A 191 -1.86 -4.34 -32.89
C GLU A 191 -2.77 -3.10 -32.84
N VAL A 192 -2.74 -2.30 -31.77
CA VAL A 192 -3.48 -1.03 -31.68
C VAL A 192 -2.62 0.20 -32.01
N GLY A 193 -1.38 0.00 -32.46
CA GLY A 193 -0.49 1.07 -32.89
C GLY A 193 0.12 1.88 -31.75
N LEU A 194 0.26 1.31 -30.55
CA LEU A 194 0.98 1.92 -29.43
C LEU A 194 2.36 1.29 -29.29
N ARG A 195 3.38 2.14 -29.09
CA ARG A 195 4.72 1.68 -28.71
C ARG A 195 4.88 1.77 -27.20
N ARG A 196 5.51 0.77 -26.62
CA ARG A 196 5.68 0.67 -25.16
C ARG A 196 6.43 1.87 -24.57
N GLU A 197 7.35 2.44 -25.33
CA GLU A 197 8.20 3.56 -24.95
C GLU A 197 7.41 4.89 -24.88
N GLU A 198 6.19 4.94 -25.40
CA GLU A 198 5.29 6.10 -25.38
C GLU A 198 4.37 6.11 -24.16
N LEU A 199 4.39 5.04 -23.36
CA LEU A 199 3.47 4.79 -22.27
C LEU A 199 4.19 4.85 -20.92
N TYR A 200 3.43 5.17 -19.87
CA TYR A 200 3.86 4.90 -18.51
C TYR A 200 3.27 3.59 -18.01
N LEU A 201 4.12 2.59 -17.75
CA LEU A 201 3.71 1.27 -17.26
C LEU A 201 4.10 1.10 -15.80
N THR A 202 3.15 0.75 -14.94
CA THR A 202 3.42 0.50 -13.53
C THR A 202 2.47 -0.53 -12.93
N ASN A 203 2.61 -0.81 -11.63
CA ASN A 203 1.75 -1.72 -10.86
C ASN A 203 1.25 -1.05 -9.58
N VAL A 204 0.13 -1.52 -9.01
CA VAL A 204 -0.35 -1.02 -7.70
C VAL A 204 0.68 -1.28 -6.60
N VAL A 205 1.27 -2.46 -6.59
CA VAL A 205 2.30 -2.86 -5.62
C VAL A 205 3.65 -2.96 -6.31
N LYS A 206 4.74 -2.55 -5.63
CA LYS A 206 6.09 -2.47 -6.20
C LYS A 206 7.01 -3.66 -5.89
N HIS A 207 6.56 -4.61 -5.09
CA HIS A 207 7.33 -5.80 -4.71
C HIS A 207 6.53 -7.06 -5.04
N PHE A 208 7.20 -8.10 -5.54
CA PHE A 208 6.56 -9.35 -5.91
C PHE A 208 6.19 -10.17 -4.68
N LYS A 209 4.90 -10.43 -4.50
CA LYS A 209 4.38 -11.35 -3.50
C LYS A 209 4.28 -12.77 -4.07
N PHE A 210 4.98 -13.71 -3.41
CA PHE A 210 4.96 -15.11 -3.80
C PHE A 210 5.11 -16.06 -2.60
N VAL A 211 4.76 -17.32 -2.84
CA VAL A 211 5.13 -18.45 -1.97
C VAL A 211 6.19 -19.27 -2.71
N ALA A 212 7.30 -19.56 -2.04
CA ALA A 212 8.32 -20.43 -2.58
C ALA A 212 7.90 -21.90 -2.46
N THR A 213 7.96 -22.64 -3.57
CA THR A 213 7.71 -24.09 -3.59
C THR A 213 8.83 -24.75 -4.39
N GLY A 214 9.82 -25.29 -3.68
CA GLY A 214 11.07 -25.74 -4.27
C GLY A 214 11.79 -24.58 -4.97
N LYS A 215 12.10 -24.74 -6.27
CA LYS A 215 12.72 -23.70 -7.10
C LYS A 215 11.72 -22.69 -7.70
N ARG A 216 10.41 -22.90 -7.54
CA ARG A 216 9.37 -22.07 -8.15
C ARG A 216 8.89 -20.98 -7.17
N ARG A 217 8.62 -19.80 -7.71
CA ARG A 217 7.99 -18.69 -6.98
C ARG A 217 6.55 -18.53 -7.48
N LEU A 218 5.60 -19.01 -6.68
CA LEU A 218 4.19 -19.01 -7.04
C LEU A 218 3.56 -17.68 -6.62
N HIS A 219 3.11 -16.90 -7.60
CA HIS A 219 2.47 -15.61 -7.41
C HIS A 219 1.27 -15.69 -6.44
N GLN A 220 1.19 -14.76 -5.50
CA GLN A 220 0.06 -14.58 -4.60
C GLN A 220 -0.50 -13.17 -4.75
N THR A 221 -1.82 -13.03 -4.92
CA THR A 221 -2.45 -11.70 -5.04
C THR A 221 -2.18 -10.85 -3.78
N PRO A 222 -1.79 -9.56 -3.97
CA PRO A 222 -1.58 -8.67 -2.85
C PRO A 222 -2.89 -8.41 -2.12
N GLN A 223 -2.82 -8.35 -0.80
CA GLN A 223 -3.95 -8.10 0.07
C GLN A 223 -4.17 -6.59 0.24
N GLU A 224 -5.35 -6.22 0.72
CA GLU A 224 -5.71 -4.81 0.90
C GLU A 224 -4.70 -4.00 1.73
N PRO A 225 -4.16 -4.49 2.86
CA PRO A 225 -3.13 -3.75 3.59
C PRO A 225 -1.86 -3.49 2.77
N GLU A 226 -1.46 -4.44 1.91
CA GLU A 226 -0.27 -4.29 1.06
C GLU A 226 -0.51 -3.27 -0.06
N MET A 227 -1.72 -3.26 -0.64
CA MET A 227 -2.12 -2.26 -1.63
C MET A 227 -2.21 -0.87 -1.01
N LEU A 228 -2.82 -0.73 0.17
CA LEU A 228 -2.91 0.53 0.91
C LEU A 228 -1.53 1.05 1.30
N ALA A 229 -0.67 0.16 1.80
CA ALA A 229 0.70 0.49 2.15
C ALA A 229 1.50 1.01 0.96
N CYS A 230 1.31 0.42 -0.23
CA CYS A 230 2.04 0.81 -1.45
C CYS A 230 1.40 1.98 -2.20
N ARG A 231 0.13 2.33 -1.90
CA ARG A 231 -0.64 3.40 -2.55
C ARG A 231 0.10 4.74 -2.69
N PRO A 232 0.88 5.22 -1.69
CA PRO A 232 1.64 6.47 -1.83
C PRO A 232 2.58 6.50 -3.04
N TRP A 233 3.17 5.36 -3.44
CA TRP A 233 3.99 5.31 -4.66
C TRP A 233 3.15 5.50 -5.93
N LEU A 234 2.02 4.79 -6.04
CA LEU A 234 1.12 4.92 -7.18
C LEU A 234 0.57 6.35 -7.29
N GLU A 235 0.21 6.96 -6.16
CA GLU A 235 -0.25 8.35 -6.12
C GLU A 235 0.84 9.31 -6.62
N ALA A 236 2.08 9.15 -6.15
CA ALA A 236 3.20 9.98 -6.58
C ALA A 236 3.53 9.81 -8.06
N GLU A 237 3.50 8.58 -8.58
CA GLU A 237 3.71 8.32 -10.01
C GLU A 237 2.63 8.97 -10.87
N LEU A 238 1.35 8.77 -10.53
CA LEU A 238 0.25 9.33 -11.32
C LEU A 238 0.19 10.85 -11.22
N GLN A 239 0.62 11.44 -10.10
CA GLN A 239 0.75 12.89 -9.95
C GLN A 239 1.93 13.44 -10.78
N ALA A 240 3.05 12.72 -10.82
CA ALA A 240 4.22 13.12 -11.61
C ALA A 240 3.99 12.94 -13.12
N VAL A 241 3.25 11.90 -13.51
CA VAL A 241 2.94 11.61 -14.92
C VAL A 241 1.79 12.44 -15.45
N HIS A 242 0.77 12.66 -14.61
CA HIS A 242 -0.46 13.37 -14.97
C HIS A 242 -1.06 12.89 -16.31
N PRO A 243 -1.39 11.59 -16.44
CA PRO A 243 -1.82 11.03 -17.72
C PRO A 243 -3.21 11.56 -18.14
N GLU A 244 -3.41 11.77 -19.43
CA GLU A 244 -4.73 12.07 -20.00
C GLU A 244 -5.66 10.86 -19.91
N VAL A 245 -5.12 9.66 -20.16
CA VAL A 245 -5.86 8.39 -20.08
C VAL A 245 -5.15 7.43 -19.13
N LEU A 246 -5.92 6.82 -18.23
CA LEU A 246 -5.43 5.84 -17.26
C LEU A 246 -6.16 4.51 -17.45
N VAL A 247 -5.43 3.42 -17.65
CA VAL A 247 -6.02 2.08 -17.87
C VAL A 247 -5.56 1.13 -16.77
N CYS A 248 -6.53 0.55 -16.06
CA CYS A 248 -6.29 -0.48 -15.06
C CYS A 248 -6.33 -1.87 -15.70
N LEU A 249 -5.22 -2.61 -15.62
CA LEU A 249 -5.11 -3.98 -16.11
C LEU A 249 -5.55 -4.95 -15.00
N GLY A 250 -6.78 -5.42 -15.07
CA GLY A 250 -7.36 -6.39 -14.13
C GLY A 250 -8.10 -5.80 -12.94
N ALA A 251 -8.74 -6.68 -12.17
CA ALA A 251 -9.65 -6.30 -11.09
C ALA A 251 -8.93 -5.65 -9.91
N THR A 252 -7.73 -6.12 -9.56
CA THR A 252 -6.95 -5.60 -8.44
C THR A 252 -6.49 -4.17 -8.70
N ALA A 253 -5.92 -3.92 -9.88
CA ALA A 253 -5.57 -2.57 -10.33
C ALA A 253 -6.79 -1.65 -10.33
N ALA A 254 -7.90 -2.12 -10.90
CA ALA A 254 -9.11 -1.33 -10.98
C ALA A 254 -9.70 -1.00 -9.61
N ARG A 255 -9.67 -1.93 -8.64
CA ARG A 255 -10.12 -1.66 -7.26
C ARG A 255 -9.22 -0.68 -6.52
N ALA A 256 -7.91 -0.71 -6.77
CA ALA A 256 -7.00 0.26 -6.18
C ALA A 256 -7.24 1.69 -6.69
N VAL A 257 -7.70 1.83 -7.93
CA VAL A 257 -7.93 3.11 -8.59
C VAL A 257 -9.37 3.62 -8.40
N PHE A 258 -10.38 2.78 -8.61
CA PHE A 258 -11.80 3.14 -8.51
C PHE A 258 -12.44 2.87 -7.14
N GLY A 259 -11.79 2.08 -6.29
CA GLY A 259 -12.30 1.65 -5.00
C GLY A 259 -12.94 0.24 -5.00
N PRO A 260 -13.30 -0.27 -3.81
CA PRO A 260 -13.67 -1.67 -3.60
C PRO A 260 -14.98 -2.10 -4.28
N ALA A 261 -15.87 -1.15 -4.60
CA ALA A 261 -17.14 -1.43 -5.25
C ALA A 261 -16.99 -1.81 -6.74
N PHE A 262 -15.83 -1.56 -7.35
CA PHE A 262 -15.61 -1.77 -8.78
C PHE A 262 -15.74 -3.24 -9.20
N ARG A 263 -16.44 -3.49 -10.31
CA ARG A 263 -16.70 -4.82 -10.88
C ARG A 263 -16.23 -4.87 -12.33
N LEU A 264 -15.04 -5.44 -12.55
CA LEU A 264 -14.37 -5.48 -13.86
C LEU A 264 -15.27 -5.96 -15.00
N MET A 265 -15.90 -7.13 -14.87
CA MET A 265 -16.71 -7.69 -15.97
C MET A 265 -17.95 -6.86 -16.32
N LYS A 266 -18.42 -6.00 -15.41
CA LYS A 266 -19.57 -5.11 -15.67
C LYS A 266 -19.17 -3.75 -16.23
N GLN A 267 -17.92 -3.34 -16.01
CA GLN A 267 -17.48 -1.95 -16.21
C GLN A 267 -16.24 -1.81 -17.11
N ARG A 268 -15.70 -2.91 -17.64
CA ARG A 268 -14.57 -2.88 -18.57
C ARG A 268 -14.87 -2.04 -19.81
N GLY A 269 -13.86 -1.35 -20.33
CA GLY A 269 -13.97 -0.50 -21.52
C GLY A 269 -14.80 0.78 -21.35
N LEU A 270 -15.38 1.03 -20.17
CA LEU A 270 -16.08 2.28 -19.86
C LEU A 270 -15.09 3.31 -19.27
N PHE A 271 -15.17 4.55 -19.75
CA PHE A 271 -14.50 5.66 -19.10
C PHE A 271 -15.30 6.14 -17.89
N LEU A 272 -14.63 6.18 -16.75
CA LEU A 272 -15.15 6.67 -15.49
C LEU A 272 -14.15 7.67 -14.90
N PRO A 273 -14.60 8.82 -14.36
CA PRO A 273 -13.70 9.80 -13.80
C PRO A 273 -13.08 9.31 -12.48
N THR A 274 -11.82 9.65 -12.27
CA THR A 274 -11.12 9.53 -10.99
C THR A 274 -10.45 10.85 -10.63
N ARG A 275 -9.86 10.93 -9.45
CA ARG A 275 -9.06 12.08 -9.02
C ARG A 275 -7.80 12.33 -9.89
N TRP A 276 -7.37 11.36 -10.70
CA TRP A 276 -6.19 11.50 -11.55
C TRP A 276 -6.54 11.93 -12.97
N THR A 277 -7.63 11.42 -13.54
CA THR A 277 -8.12 11.84 -14.86
C THR A 277 -9.61 11.51 -15.03
N ALA A 278 -10.31 12.32 -15.82
CA ALA A 278 -11.67 12.06 -16.27
C ALA A 278 -11.79 10.79 -17.14
N ARG A 279 -10.70 10.38 -17.81
CA ARG A 279 -10.65 9.23 -18.72
C ARG A 279 -9.89 8.06 -18.10
N THR A 280 -10.43 7.54 -16.99
CA THR A 280 -9.92 6.29 -16.41
C THR A 280 -10.78 5.12 -16.90
N MET A 281 -10.18 4.01 -17.31
CA MET A 281 -10.90 2.78 -17.65
C MET A 281 -10.24 1.55 -17.02
N ALA A 282 -10.91 0.41 -17.06
CA ALA A 282 -10.32 -0.88 -16.72
C ALA A 282 -10.52 -1.89 -17.85
N THR A 283 -9.59 -2.83 -17.95
CA THR A 283 -9.66 -3.97 -18.86
C THR A 283 -9.13 -5.25 -18.21
N LEU A 284 -9.14 -6.35 -18.94
CA LEU A 284 -8.61 -7.64 -18.47
C LEU A 284 -7.11 -7.54 -18.24
N HIS A 285 -6.60 -8.21 -17.19
CA HIS A 285 -5.16 -8.36 -17.05
C HIS A 285 -4.64 -9.35 -18.12
N PRO A 286 -3.51 -9.08 -18.80
CA PRO A 286 -2.98 -9.97 -19.84
C PRO A 286 -2.76 -11.43 -19.38
N SER A 287 -2.46 -11.64 -18.09
CA SER A 287 -2.36 -12.99 -17.51
C SER A 287 -3.67 -13.79 -17.53
N ALA A 288 -4.83 -13.13 -17.65
CA ALA A 288 -6.12 -13.81 -17.75
C ALA A 288 -6.24 -14.52 -19.11
N VAL A 289 -5.70 -13.93 -20.17
CA VAL A 289 -5.58 -14.54 -21.49
C VAL A 289 -4.78 -15.84 -21.38
N LEU A 290 -3.60 -15.80 -20.76
CA LEU A 290 -2.75 -16.98 -20.58
C LEU A 290 -3.36 -18.08 -19.71
N ARG A 291 -4.32 -17.72 -18.85
CA ARG A 291 -4.98 -18.64 -17.92
C ARG A 291 -6.32 -19.19 -18.44
N ALA A 292 -6.74 -18.80 -19.65
CA ALA A 292 -7.93 -19.37 -20.26
C ALA A 292 -7.77 -20.89 -20.47
N PRO A 293 -8.83 -21.68 -20.33
CA PRO A 293 -8.76 -23.14 -20.36
C PRO A 293 -8.47 -23.71 -21.76
N ASP A 294 -8.84 -22.99 -22.81
CA ASP A 294 -8.77 -23.42 -24.21
C ASP A 294 -8.41 -22.25 -25.15
N ALA A 295 -8.06 -22.58 -26.39
CA ALA A 295 -7.63 -21.60 -27.40
C ALA A 295 -8.75 -20.60 -27.76
N GLU A 296 -10.01 -21.03 -27.78
CA GLU A 296 -11.15 -20.15 -28.03
C GLU A 296 -11.31 -19.11 -26.92
N GLY A 297 -11.16 -19.53 -25.66
CA GLY A 297 -11.15 -18.66 -24.50
C GLY A 297 -9.97 -17.69 -24.52
N GLN A 298 -8.77 -18.15 -24.92
CA GLN A 298 -7.61 -17.28 -25.09
C GLN A 298 -7.90 -16.20 -26.13
N GLU A 299 -8.36 -16.56 -27.32
CA GLU A 299 -8.67 -15.62 -28.40
C GLU A 299 -9.75 -14.62 -27.99
N ARG A 300 -10.83 -15.10 -27.35
CA ARG A 300 -11.90 -14.22 -26.84
C ARG A 300 -11.39 -13.21 -25.81
N LEU A 301 -10.63 -13.66 -24.80
CA LEU A 301 -10.10 -12.74 -23.77
C LEU A 301 -9.06 -11.77 -24.36
N TYR A 302 -8.27 -12.22 -25.33
CA TYR A 302 -7.32 -11.38 -26.05
C TYR A 302 -8.05 -10.30 -26.87
N GLY A 303 -9.08 -10.69 -27.63
CA GLY A 303 -9.92 -9.77 -28.40
C GLY A 303 -10.56 -8.69 -27.52
N LEU A 304 -11.07 -9.08 -26.35
CA LEU A 304 -11.58 -8.15 -25.35
C LEU A 304 -10.49 -7.16 -24.88
N LEU A 305 -9.32 -7.64 -24.45
CA LEU A 305 -8.21 -6.79 -24.04
C LEU A 305 -7.84 -5.78 -25.14
N LYS A 306 -7.68 -6.27 -26.38
CA LYS A 306 -7.34 -5.44 -27.54
C LYS A 306 -8.40 -4.37 -27.80
N GLN A 307 -9.68 -4.73 -27.75
CA GLN A 307 -10.79 -3.79 -27.96
C GLN A 307 -10.73 -2.62 -26.97
N ASP A 308 -10.50 -2.87 -25.69
CA ASP A 308 -10.43 -1.79 -24.70
C ASP A 308 -9.17 -0.93 -24.88
N LEU A 309 -8.04 -1.54 -25.23
CA LEU A 309 -6.81 -0.79 -25.55
C LEU A 309 -7.02 0.11 -26.77
N ALA A 310 -7.72 -0.36 -27.82
CA ALA A 310 -8.08 0.46 -28.96
C ALA A 310 -8.95 1.66 -28.55
N THR A 311 -9.96 1.44 -27.69
CA THR A 311 -10.78 2.53 -27.12
C THR A 311 -9.94 3.55 -26.35
N ALA A 312 -8.94 3.10 -25.59
CA ALA A 312 -8.01 3.99 -24.89
C ALA A 312 -7.16 4.83 -25.87
N VAL A 313 -6.69 4.22 -26.96
CA VAL A 313 -5.93 4.91 -28.02
C VAL A 313 -6.79 5.96 -28.71
N ASP A 314 -8.02 5.61 -29.09
CA ASP A 314 -8.91 6.55 -29.77
C ASP A 314 -9.25 7.75 -28.90
N ALA A 315 -9.37 7.54 -27.58
CA ALA A 315 -9.56 8.64 -26.63
C ALA A 315 -8.37 9.61 -26.54
N LEU A 316 -7.14 9.21 -26.91
CA LEU A 316 -6.00 10.14 -27.01
C LEU A 316 -6.04 10.99 -28.28
N ARG A 317 -6.82 10.58 -29.29
CA ARG A 317 -6.90 11.27 -30.59
C ARG A 317 -7.96 12.37 -30.60
N ILE A 318 -8.98 12.26 -29.76
CA ILE A 318 -10.14 13.17 -29.75
C ILE A 318 -9.77 14.61 -29.36
N ASP A 319 -8.69 14.83 -28.61
CA ASP A 319 -8.26 16.18 -28.20
C ASP A 319 -7.29 16.85 -29.21
N LEU A 320 -7.01 16.22 -30.36
CA LEU A 320 -6.15 16.77 -31.42
C LEU A 320 -6.94 17.38 -32.60
N ALA A 321 -8.27 17.46 -32.49
CA ALA A 321 -9.18 18.02 -33.48
C ALA A 321 -9.92 19.24 -32.92
#